data_AF-A0A2E3IHE6-F1
#
_entry.id   AF-A0A2E3IHE6-F1
#
_cell.length_a   1.000
_cell.length_b   1.000
_cell.length_c   1.000
_cell.angle_alpha   90.00
_cell.angle_beta   90.00
_cell.angle_gamma   90.00
#
_symmetry.space_group_name_H-M   'P 1'
#
loop_
_entity.id
_entity.type
_entity.pdbx_description
1 polymer ?
#
loop_
_entity_poly.entity_id
_entity_poly.type
_entity_poly.pdbx_seq_one_letter_code
_entity_poly.pdbx_strand_id
1 'polypeptide(L)'
;MKRLAIPLLALLAHQATLSTAGAAPEDKPEAAEMLSFFEERIPEALVLLRYTKANEPIDYYEEMVEDFSEIVWEYRSLAEEEGAEHAKKFLAKIRLDYQIDALVHTWHTLENDDPERDAIRTRLKDKLAVRIDLQIRNGKAEIRRLRAEIHELKTRREEEIEEFVAGEFDENEESEEDEPVEPNDGDSDR
;
A
#
# COMPACT_ATOMS: atom_id res chain seq x y z
N MET A 1 25.42 -21.24 -29.58
CA MET A 1 24.15 -20.52 -29.30
C MET A 1 24.16 -20.11 -27.84
N LYS A 2 24.36 -18.82 -27.56
CA LYS A 2 24.38 -18.29 -26.18
C LYS A 2 22.95 -18.17 -25.70
N ARG A 3 22.55 -19.02 -24.73
CA ARG A 3 21.28 -18.87 -24.01
C ARG A 3 21.39 -17.61 -23.17
N LEU A 4 20.77 -16.53 -23.63
CA LEU A 4 20.54 -15.35 -22.81
C LEU A 4 19.48 -15.74 -21.78
N ALA A 5 19.93 -16.31 -20.65
CA ALA A 5 19.16 -16.36 -19.43
C ALA A 5 19.04 -14.93 -18.93
N ILE A 6 18.07 -14.19 -19.48
CA ILE A 6 17.63 -12.93 -18.90
C ILE A 6 16.76 -13.36 -17.72
N PRO A 7 17.16 -13.08 -16.47
CA PRO A 7 16.33 -13.42 -15.34
C PRO A 7 15.06 -12.58 -15.45
N LEU A 8 13.93 -13.23 -15.74
CA LEU A 8 12.58 -12.64 -15.71
C LEU A 8 12.28 -11.94 -14.36
N LEU A 9 13.07 -12.24 -13.33
CA LEU A 9 13.07 -11.60 -12.01
C LEU A 9 13.35 -10.09 -12.00
N ALA A 10 13.99 -9.50 -13.01
CA ALA A 10 14.38 -8.08 -12.93
C ALA A 10 13.19 -7.10 -13.16
N LEU A 11 12.02 -7.58 -13.58
CA LEU A 11 10.84 -6.72 -13.80
C LEU A 11 9.78 -6.81 -12.69
N LEU A 12 10.01 -7.61 -11.65
CA LEU A 12 9.12 -7.71 -10.48
C LEU A 12 9.47 -6.74 -9.34
N ALA A 13 10.50 -5.92 -9.51
CA ALA A 13 10.87 -4.91 -8.52
C ALA A 13 10.00 -3.64 -8.67
N HIS A 14 8.70 -3.74 -8.43
CA HIS A 14 7.88 -2.61 -7.95
C HIS A 14 6.83 -3.17 -7.00
N GLN A 15 7.28 -3.43 -5.77
CA GLN A 15 6.43 -3.61 -4.60
C GLN A 15 5.46 -2.43 -4.51
N ALA A 16 4.22 -2.66 -4.91
CA ALA A 16 3.10 -1.82 -4.54
C ALA A 16 2.39 -2.57 -3.41
N THR A 17 2.85 -2.31 -2.18
CA THR A 17 2.13 -2.53 -0.91
C THR A 17 1.10 -3.66 -0.95
N LEU A 18 1.56 -4.91 -0.91
CA LEU A 18 0.81 -5.91 -0.17
C LEU A 18 0.92 -5.51 1.31
N SER A 19 -0.19 -5.60 2.05
CA SER A 19 -0.15 -5.44 3.50
C SER A 19 0.90 -6.39 4.06
N THR A 20 1.86 -5.91 4.85
CA THR A 20 2.91 -6.76 5.45
C THR A 20 2.39 -7.65 6.58
N ALA A 21 1.08 -7.61 6.85
CA ALA A 21 0.42 -8.59 7.69
C ALA A 21 0.12 -9.82 6.83
N GLY A 22 1.12 -10.70 6.67
CA GLY A 22 0.89 -12.00 6.02
C GLY A 22 -0.25 -12.76 6.72
N ALA A 23 -1.02 -13.52 5.95
CA ALA A 23 -2.11 -14.34 6.49
C ALA A 23 -1.57 -15.30 7.55
N ALA A 24 -2.27 -15.40 8.69
CA ALA A 24 -2.01 -16.48 9.65
C ALA A 24 -2.18 -17.85 8.95
N PRO A 25 -1.46 -18.90 9.35
CA PRO A 25 -1.54 -20.21 8.68
C PRO A 25 -2.96 -20.75 8.51
N GLU A 26 -3.83 -20.49 9.48
CA GLU A 26 -5.25 -20.83 9.52
C GLU A 26 -6.15 -20.02 8.56
N ASP A 27 -5.70 -18.85 8.12
CA ASP A 27 -6.44 -17.97 7.20
C ASP A 27 -5.97 -18.14 5.74
N LYS A 28 -4.98 -19.00 5.50
CA LYS A 28 -4.48 -19.26 4.15
C LYS A 28 -5.56 -20.01 3.32
N PRO A 29 -5.92 -19.49 2.13
CA PRO A 29 -6.89 -20.14 1.26
C PRO A 29 -6.42 -21.54 0.84
N GLU A 30 -7.37 -22.47 0.75
CA GLU A 30 -7.07 -23.82 0.28
C GLU A 30 -6.65 -23.82 -1.19
N ALA A 31 -5.81 -24.78 -1.60
CA ALA A 31 -5.28 -24.85 -2.96
C ALA A 31 -6.38 -24.94 -4.04
N ALA A 32 -7.45 -25.71 -3.80
CA ALA A 32 -8.57 -25.82 -4.73
C ALA A 32 -9.34 -24.48 -4.88
N GLU A 33 -9.44 -23.74 -3.79
CA GLU A 33 -10.08 -22.44 -3.76
C GLU A 33 -9.24 -21.40 -4.50
N MET A 34 -7.93 -21.37 -4.26
CA MET A 34 -7.00 -20.50 -5.00
C MET A 34 -7.08 -20.77 -6.52
N LEU A 35 -7.01 -22.03 -6.93
CA LEU A 35 -7.09 -22.38 -8.35
C LEU A 35 -8.40 -21.89 -8.99
N SER A 36 -9.53 -22.11 -8.31
CA SER A 36 -10.84 -21.66 -8.79
C SER A 36 -10.91 -20.12 -8.89
N PHE A 37 -10.37 -19.42 -7.90
CA PHE A 37 -10.32 -17.96 -7.88
C PHE A 37 -9.54 -17.40 -9.08
N PHE A 38 -8.34 -17.91 -9.33
CA PHE A 38 -7.50 -17.45 -10.43
C PHE A 38 -8.08 -17.87 -11.78
N GLU A 39 -8.68 -19.04 -11.90
CA GLU A 39 -9.34 -19.46 -13.15
C GLU A 39 -10.47 -18.51 -13.55
N GLU A 40 -11.32 -18.11 -12.59
CA GLU A 40 -12.45 -17.22 -12.84
C GLU A 40 -12.00 -15.77 -13.08
N ARG A 41 -11.05 -15.28 -12.26
CA ARG A 41 -10.77 -13.84 -12.17
C ARG A 41 -9.52 -13.39 -12.91
N ILE A 42 -8.49 -14.22 -12.97
CA ILE A 42 -7.17 -13.88 -13.53
C ILE A 42 -6.56 -15.11 -14.23
N PRO A 43 -7.18 -15.62 -15.30
CA PRO A 43 -6.73 -16.84 -15.98
C PRO A 43 -5.30 -16.71 -16.54
N GLU A 44 -4.83 -15.49 -16.80
CA GLU A 44 -3.45 -15.20 -17.22
C GLU A 44 -2.42 -15.63 -16.17
N ALA A 45 -2.76 -15.57 -14.89
CA ALA A 45 -1.88 -16.02 -13.81
C ALA A 45 -1.66 -17.54 -13.86
N LEU A 46 -2.69 -18.33 -14.23
CA LEU A 46 -2.56 -19.78 -14.38
C LEU A 46 -1.70 -20.19 -15.57
N VAL A 47 -1.64 -19.37 -16.62
CA VAL A 47 -0.71 -19.58 -17.75
C VAL A 47 0.73 -19.49 -17.25
N LEU A 48 1.03 -18.44 -16.48
CA LEU A 48 2.36 -18.23 -15.91
C LEU A 48 2.70 -19.31 -14.88
N LEU A 49 1.78 -19.68 -13.98
CA LEU A 49 2.00 -20.75 -12.99
C LEU A 49 2.36 -22.09 -13.65
N ARG A 50 1.64 -22.46 -14.73
CA ARG A 50 1.94 -23.69 -15.49
C ARG A 50 3.32 -23.62 -16.15
N TYR A 51 3.69 -22.46 -16.70
CA TYR A 51 5.01 -22.26 -17.27
C TYR A 51 6.11 -22.40 -16.21
N THR A 52 5.98 -21.69 -15.08
CA THR A 52 6.95 -21.71 -13.97
C THR A 52 7.16 -23.12 -13.46
N LYS A 53 6.06 -23.86 -13.22
CA LYS A 53 6.11 -25.27 -12.79
C LYS A 53 6.89 -26.18 -13.74
N ALA A 54 6.82 -25.91 -15.04
CA ALA A 54 7.41 -26.77 -16.06
C ALA A 54 8.85 -26.39 -16.44
N ASN A 55 9.23 -25.11 -16.28
CA ASN A 55 10.45 -24.56 -16.89
C ASN A 55 11.41 -23.90 -15.90
N GLU A 56 10.95 -23.53 -14.71
CA GLU A 56 11.77 -22.85 -13.70
C GLU A 56 12.08 -23.78 -12.52
N PRO A 57 13.13 -23.48 -11.72
CA PRO A 57 13.38 -24.20 -10.47
C PRO A 57 12.16 -24.20 -9.53
N ILE A 58 12.03 -25.25 -8.72
CA ILE A 58 10.84 -25.47 -7.88
C ILE A 58 10.54 -24.30 -6.94
N ASP A 59 11.58 -23.66 -6.39
CA ASP A 59 11.46 -22.51 -5.49
C ASP A 59 10.62 -21.37 -6.11
N TYR A 60 10.71 -21.14 -7.42
CA TYR A 60 9.91 -20.12 -8.11
C TYR A 60 8.43 -20.49 -8.21
N TYR A 61 8.13 -21.78 -8.35
CA TYR A 61 6.76 -22.25 -8.34
C TYR A 61 6.17 -22.12 -6.94
N GLU A 62 6.95 -22.42 -5.89
CA GLU A 62 6.53 -22.27 -4.50
C GLU A 62 6.29 -20.80 -4.14
N GLU A 63 7.20 -19.89 -4.53
CA GLU A 63 7.03 -18.43 -4.38
C GLU A 63 5.74 -17.95 -5.06
N MET A 64 5.49 -18.38 -6.29
CA MET A 64 4.27 -17.98 -7.03
C MET A 64 2.98 -18.51 -6.38
N VAL A 65 3.01 -19.70 -5.76
CA VAL A 65 1.86 -20.23 -5.02
C VAL A 65 1.62 -19.45 -3.72
N GLU A 66 2.69 -19.01 -3.05
CA GLU A 66 2.59 -18.14 -1.89
C GLU A 66 1.99 -16.78 -2.26
N ASP A 67 2.47 -16.14 -3.33
CA ASP A 67 1.89 -14.90 -3.87
C ASP A 67 0.39 -15.07 -4.17
N PHE A 68 -0.02 -16.21 -4.74
CA PHE A 68 -1.42 -16.49 -5.03
C PHE A 68 -2.27 -16.57 -3.76
N SER A 69 -1.73 -17.19 -2.71
CA SER A 69 -2.37 -17.25 -1.40
C SER A 69 -2.59 -15.86 -0.82
N GLU A 70 -1.56 -15.00 -0.87
CA GLU A 70 -1.63 -13.64 -0.36
C GLU A 70 -2.64 -12.79 -1.14
N ILE A 71 -2.68 -12.88 -2.46
CA ILE A 71 -3.65 -12.16 -3.29
C ILE A 71 -5.10 -12.51 -2.93
N VAL A 72 -5.36 -13.81 -2.75
CA VAL A 72 -6.70 -14.29 -2.42
C VAL A 72 -7.11 -13.86 -1.01
N TRP A 73 -6.20 -13.96 -0.05
CA TRP A 73 -6.42 -13.48 1.31
C TRP A 73 -6.68 -11.97 1.33
N GLU A 74 -5.81 -11.16 0.73
CA GLU A 74 -5.93 -9.70 0.67
C GLU A 74 -7.25 -9.27 0.01
N TYR A 75 -7.66 -9.94 -1.07
CA TYR A 75 -8.95 -9.68 -1.71
C TYR A 75 -10.13 -9.88 -0.75
N ARG A 76 -10.08 -10.91 0.12
CA ARG A 76 -11.12 -11.16 1.13
C ARG A 76 -11.08 -10.12 2.23
N SER A 77 -9.90 -9.85 2.78
CA SER A 77 -9.72 -8.86 3.84
C SER A 77 -10.23 -7.49 3.38
N LEU A 78 -9.86 -7.05 2.17
CA LEU A 78 -10.38 -5.81 1.60
C LEU A 78 -11.90 -5.83 1.38
N ALA A 79 -12.47 -6.97 1.00
CA ALA A 79 -13.92 -7.08 0.80
C ALA A 79 -14.69 -6.97 2.12
N GLU A 80 -14.11 -7.48 3.21
CA GLU A 80 -14.69 -7.46 4.56
C GLU A 80 -14.47 -6.10 5.25
N GLU A 81 -13.25 -5.57 5.24
CA GLU A 81 -12.85 -4.37 5.98
C GLU A 81 -13.19 -3.07 5.25
N GLU A 82 -12.92 -3.01 3.94
CA GLU A 82 -13.04 -1.79 3.13
C GLU A 82 -14.22 -1.84 2.13
N GLY A 83 -14.83 -3.02 1.98
CA GLY A 83 -15.97 -3.27 1.11
C GLY A 83 -15.62 -3.67 -0.33
N ALA A 84 -16.64 -4.20 -1.02
CA ALA A 84 -16.49 -4.84 -2.33
C ALA A 84 -15.85 -3.97 -3.43
N GLU A 85 -16.02 -2.64 -3.39
CA GLU A 85 -15.43 -1.75 -4.39
C GLU A 85 -13.91 -1.59 -4.22
N HIS A 86 -13.38 -1.67 -3.00
CA HIS A 86 -11.94 -1.67 -2.76
C HIS A 86 -11.31 -2.99 -3.23
N ALA A 87 -11.92 -4.12 -2.85
CA ALA A 87 -11.50 -5.44 -3.32
C ALA A 87 -11.53 -5.57 -4.85
N LYS A 88 -12.55 -5.02 -5.54
CA LYS A 88 -12.61 -4.98 -7.01
C LYS A 88 -11.48 -4.16 -7.63
N LYS A 89 -11.14 -2.99 -7.06
CA LYS A 89 -10.03 -2.16 -7.55
C LYS A 89 -8.69 -2.86 -7.37
N PHE A 90 -8.48 -3.49 -6.21
CA PHE A 90 -7.31 -4.33 -5.94
C PHE A 90 -7.18 -5.42 -7.02
N LEU A 91 -8.23 -6.22 -7.20
CA LEU A 91 -8.21 -7.32 -8.16
C LEU A 91 -8.03 -6.85 -9.61
N ALA A 92 -8.60 -5.70 -9.98
CA ALA A 92 -8.40 -5.12 -11.31
C ALA A 92 -6.95 -4.71 -11.56
N LYS A 93 -6.25 -4.19 -10.54
CA LYS A 93 -4.81 -3.89 -10.62
C LYS A 93 -4.00 -5.19 -10.79
N ILE A 94 -4.22 -6.18 -9.93
CA ILE A 94 -3.51 -7.46 -9.98
C ILE A 94 -3.73 -8.14 -11.35
N ARG A 95 -4.97 -8.14 -11.84
CA ARG A 95 -5.28 -8.68 -13.18
C ARG A 95 -4.52 -7.96 -14.29
N LEU A 96 -4.43 -6.63 -14.25
CA LEU A 96 -3.68 -5.85 -15.24
C LEU A 96 -2.20 -6.22 -15.23
N ASP A 97 -1.62 -6.40 -14.03
CA ASP A 97 -0.23 -6.80 -13.86
C ASP A 97 0.01 -8.19 -14.49
N TYR A 98 -0.80 -9.21 -14.16
CA TYR A 98 -0.67 -10.54 -14.79
C TYR A 98 -0.92 -10.55 -16.30
N GLN A 99 -1.80 -9.69 -16.81
CA GLN A 99 -2.01 -9.55 -18.24
C GLN A 99 -0.78 -8.98 -18.96
N ILE A 100 -0.05 -8.07 -18.31
CA ILE A 100 1.20 -7.55 -18.84
C ILE A 100 2.25 -8.65 -18.81
N ASP A 101 2.40 -9.35 -17.68
CA ASP A 101 3.43 -10.38 -17.51
C ASP A 101 3.22 -11.55 -18.46
N ALA A 102 1.98 -12.00 -18.65
CA ALA A 102 1.64 -13.04 -19.62
C ALA A 102 1.99 -12.61 -21.06
N LEU A 103 1.71 -11.36 -21.45
CA LEU A 103 2.06 -10.85 -22.77
C LEU A 103 3.58 -10.71 -22.94
N VAL A 104 4.30 -10.24 -21.91
CA VAL A 104 5.77 -10.16 -21.92
C VAL A 104 6.35 -11.56 -22.09
N HIS A 105 5.83 -12.53 -21.33
CA HIS A 105 6.22 -13.92 -21.44
C HIS A 105 6.02 -14.45 -22.87
N THR A 106 4.80 -14.32 -23.43
CA THR A 106 4.51 -14.75 -24.80
C THR A 106 5.44 -14.07 -25.80
N TRP A 107 5.65 -12.75 -25.68
CA TRP A 107 6.54 -12.00 -26.57
C TRP A 107 7.98 -12.52 -26.58
N HIS A 108 8.50 -12.93 -25.42
CA HIS A 108 9.85 -13.48 -25.28
C HIS A 108 9.96 -14.93 -25.76
N THR A 109 8.87 -15.70 -25.75
CA THR A 109 8.86 -17.08 -26.24
C THR A 109 8.77 -17.19 -27.76
N LEU A 110 8.29 -16.14 -28.44
CA LEU A 110 8.16 -16.11 -29.89
C LEU A 110 9.49 -15.81 -30.60
N GLU A 111 9.67 -16.38 -31.78
CA GLU A 111 10.80 -16.10 -32.67
C GLU A 111 10.83 -14.60 -33.06
N ASN A 112 12.02 -14.06 -33.37
CA ASN A 112 12.19 -12.61 -33.57
C ASN A 112 11.42 -12.03 -34.75
N ASP A 113 11.19 -12.82 -35.79
CA ASP A 113 10.47 -12.49 -37.01
C ASP A 113 8.99 -12.92 -36.98
N ASP A 114 8.52 -13.43 -35.84
CA ASP A 114 7.12 -13.82 -35.70
C ASP A 114 6.19 -12.58 -35.80
N PRO A 115 5.24 -12.56 -36.74
CA PRO A 115 4.33 -11.43 -36.94
C PRO A 115 3.45 -11.13 -35.70
N GLU A 116 3.24 -12.11 -34.81
CA GLU A 116 2.48 -11.92 -33.57
C GLU A 116 3.22 -11.03 -32.57
N ARG A 117 4.56 -10.92 -32.65
CA ARG A 117 5.33 -10.06 -31.73
C ARG A 117 5.00 -8.59 -31.86
N ASP A 118 4.69 -8.11 -33.06
CA ASP A 118 4.29 -6.72 -33.27
C ASP A 118 2.87 -6.47 -32.72
N ALA A 119 1.97 -7.45 -32.85
CA ALA A 119 0.63 -7.38 -32.25
C ALA A 119 0.71 -7.37 -30.71
N ILE A 120 1.53 -8.23 -30.11
CA ILE A 120 1.76 -8.26 -28.66
C ILE A 120 2.40 -6.95 -28.18
N ARG A 121 3.37 -6.40 -28.92
CA ARG A 121 3.99 -5.11 -28.59
C ARG A 121 2.96 -3.99 -28.49
N THR A 122 1.99 -3.94 -29.40
CA THR A 122 0.89 -2.96 -29.34
C THR A 122 0.01 -3.19 -28.11
N ARG A 123 -0.43 -4.42 -27.84
CA ARG A 123 -1.21 -4.75 -26.63
C ARG A 123 -0.48 -4.40 -25.33
N LEU A 124 0.84 -4.64 -25.28
CA LEU A 124 1.69 -4.27 -24.14
C LEU A 124 1.71 -2.75 -23.94
N LYS A 125 1.89 -1.98 -25.01
CA LYS A 125 1.85 -0.51 -24.94
C LYS A 125 0.52 -0.01 -24.35
N ASP A 126 -0.60 -0.55 -24.83
CA ASP A 126 -1.93 -0.15 -24.36
C ASP A 126 -2.10 -0.46 -22.87
N LYS A 127 -1.73 -1.67 -22.43
CA LYS A 127 -1.83 -2.05 -21.01
C LYS A 127 -0.88 -1.27 -20.11
N LEU A 128 0.35 -1.01 -20.57
CA LEU A 128 1.31 -0.19 -19.84
C LEU A 128 0.82 1.26 -19.70
N ALA A 129 0.18 1.83 -20.72
CA ALA A 129 -0.46 3.14 -20.63
C ALA A 129 -1.55 3.14 -19.55
N VAL A 130 -2.43 2.12 -19.52
CA VAL A 130 -3.45 1.97 -18.46
C VAL A 130 -2.82 1.84 -17.07
N ARG A 131 -1.73 1.08 -16.93
CA ARG A 131 -1.00 0.91 -15.66
C ARG A 131 -0.41 2.23 -15.16
N ILE A 132 0.20 3.00 -16.06
CA ILE A 132 0.77 4.32 -15.76
C ILE A 132 -0.33 5.30 -15.34
N ASP A 133 -1.44 5.35 -16.08
CA ASP A 133 -2.58 6.22 -15.73
C ASP A 133 -3.19 5.86 -14.37
N LEU A 134 -3.24 4.56 -14.04
CA LEU A 134 -3.68 4.10 -12.72
C LEU A 134 -2.71 4.57 -11.62
N GLN A 135 -1.39 4.39 -11.81
CA GLN A 135 -0.38 4.85 -10.85
C GLN A 135 -0.42 6.35 -10.63
N ILE A 136 -0.58 7.14 -11.70
CA ILE A 136 -0.71 8.60 -11.61
C ILE A 136 -1.97 8.99 -10.82
N ARG A 137 -3.12 8.34 -11.07
CA ARG A 137 -4.36 8.62 -10.33
C ARG A 137 -4.24 8.27 -8.86
N ASN A 138 -3.70 7.09 -8.54
CA ASN A 138 -3.51 6.65 -7.16
C ASN A 138 -2.53 7.55 -6.42
N GLY A 139 -1.40 7.92 -7.04
CA GLY A 139 -0.45 8.87 -6.47
C GLY A 139 -1.06 10.25 -6.19
N LYS A 140 -1.90 10.76 -7.11
CA LYS A 140 -2.64 12.02 -6.88
C LYS A 140 -3.64 11.91 -5.73
N ALA A 141 -4.33 10.78 -5.59
CA ALA A 141 -5.25 10.55 -4.48
C ALA A 141 -4.51 10.49 -3.15
N GLU A 142 -3.39 9.78 -3.10
CA GLU A 142 -2.57 9.65 -1.89
C GLU A 142 -1.97 10.99 -1.45
N ILE A 143 -1.47 11.79 -2.39
CA ILE A 143 -1.00 13.16 -2.09
C ILE A 143 -2.12 14.01 -1.48
N ARG A 144 -3.38 13.86 -1.93
CA ARG A 144 -4.51 14.59 -1.33
C ARG A 144 -4.82 14.10 0.07
N ARG A 145 -4.80 12.78 0.30
CA ARG A 145 -4.99 12.16 1.61
C ARG A 145 -3.95 12.66 2.61
N LEU A 146 -2.68 12.57 2.27
CA LEU A 146 -1.57 13.03 3.11
C LEU A 146 -1.64 14.54 3.40
N ARG A 147 -2.08 15.36 2.44
CA ARG A 147 -2.30 16.80 2.69
C ARG A 147 -3.41 17.06 3.70
N ALA A 148 -4.49 16.31 3.65
CA ALA A 148 -5.58 16.42 4.62
C ALA A 148 -5.11 15.98 6.01
N GLU A 149 -4.40 14.85 6.10
CA GLU A 149 -3.82 14.35 7.35
C GLU A 149 -2.85 15.36 7.98
N ILE A 150 -1.96 15.97 7.18
CA ILE A 150 -1.07 17.04 7.66
C ILE A 150 -1.86 18.25 8.18
N HIS A 151 -2.97 18.61 7.53
CA HIS A 151 -3.80 19.73 7.99
C HIS A 151 -4.46 19.41 9.33
N GLU A 152 -5.04 18.23 9.48
CA GLU A 152 -5.65 17.76 10.73
C GLU A 152 -4.64 17.73 11.88
N LEU A 153 -3.44 17.18 11.64
CA LEU A 153 -2.38 17.15 12.65
C LEU A 153 -1.91 18.56 13.06
N LYS A 154 -1.88 19.51 12.12
CA LYS A 154 -1.55 20.91 12.42
C LYS A 154 -2.63 21.56 13.28
N THR A 155 -3.89 21.38 12.93
CA THR A 155 -5.02 21.90 13.71
C THR A 155 -5.04 21.33 15.11
N ARG A 156 -4.88 20.01 15.26
CA ARG A 156 -4.79 19.36 16.58
C ARG A 156 -3.64 19.91 17.42
N ARG A 157 -2.47 20.13 16.81
CA ARG A 157 -1.33 20.75 17.49
C ARG A 157 -1.62 22.18 17.93
N GLU A 158 -2.33 22.96 17.13
CA GLU A 158 -2.73 24.32 17.48
C GLU A 158 -3.72 24.32 18.65
N GLU A 159 -4.70 23.41 18.63
CA GLU A 159 -5.65 23.18 19.74
C GLU A 159 -4.93 22.76 21.04
N GLU A 160 -3.99 21.81 20.96
CA GLU A 160 -3.18 21.38 22.12
C GLU A 160 -2.34 22.52 22.71
N ILE A 161 -1.79 23.41 21.86
CA ILE A 161 -1.05 24.59 22.31
C ILE A 161 -2.00 25.59 22.97
N GLU A 162 -3.18 25.83 22.41
CA GLU A 162 -4.17 26.74 22.97
C GLU A 162 -4.69 26.23 24.33
N GLU A 163 -4.95 24.93 24.46
CA GLU A 163 -5.31 24.28 25.73
C GLU A 163 -4.18 24.38 26.77
N PHE A 164 -2.94 24.13 26.37
CA PHE A 164 -1.78 24.27 27.26
C PHE A 164 -1.63 25.72 27.77
N VAL A 165 -1.74 26.71 26.88
CA VAL A 165 -1.65 28.13 27.25
C VAL A 165 -2.84 28.56 28.09
N ALA A 166 -4.05 28.06 27.82
CA ALA A 166 -5.24 28.37 28.61
C ALA A 166 -5.22 27.71 30.00
N GLY A 167 -4.56 26.56 30.15
CA GLY A 167 -4.44 25.83 31.42
C GLY A 167 -3.34 26.37 32.36
N GLU A 168 -2.35 27.11 31.85
CA GLU A 168 -1.27 27.72 32.66
C GLU A 168 -1.63 29.10 33.26
N PHE A 169 -2.82 29.65 33.02
CA PHE A 169 -3.25 30.97 33.50
C PHE A 169 -4.39 30.94 34.54
N ASP A 170 -4.42 29.93 35.42
CA ASP A 170 -5.15 30.00 36.70
C ASP A 170 -4.19 30.22 37.88
N GLU A 171 -3.31 31.22 37.74
CA GLU A 171 -2.65 31.86 38.89
C GLU A 171 -3.46 33.12 39.25
N ASN A 172 -4.71 32.89 39.66
CA ASN A 172 -5.36 33.80 40.61
C ASN A 172 -4.88 33.39 42.02
N GLU A 173 -3.57 33.52 42.28
CA GLU A 173 -3.06 33.68 43.65
C GLU A 173 -3.52 35.06 44.13
N GLU A 174 -4.75 35.11 44.64
CA GLU A 174 -5.27 36.22 45.41
C GLU A 174 -4.38 36.45 46.65
N SER A 175 -3.64 37.55 46.61
CA SER A 175 -3.34 38.47 47.71
C SER A 175 -3.51 37.96 49.15
N GLU A 176 -2.40 37.79 49.87
CA GLU A 176 -2.36 37.98 51.33
C GLU A 176 -1.58 39.25 51.67
N GLU A 177 -2.35 40.31 51.91
CA GLU A 177 -2.20 41.35 52.94
C GLU A 177 -0.82 42.03 53.14
N ASP A 178 -0.69 43.24 52.58
CA ASP A 178 0.21 44.27 53.11
C ASP A 178 -0.20 44.60 54.57
N GLU A 179 0.61 44.16 55.55
CA GLU A 179 0.50 44.63 56.94
C GLU A 179 0.76 46.15 57.00
N PRO A 180 -0.15 46.97 57.57
CA PRO A 180 0.14 48.37 57.84
C PRO A 180 1.11 48.46 59.01
N VAL A 181 2.34 48.93 58.75
CA VAL A 181 3.31 49.31 59.79
C VAL A 181 2.75 50.49 60.57
N GLU A 182 2.39 50.27 61.83
CA GLU A 182 1.98 51.32 62.77
C GLU A 182 3.10 52.37 62.90
N PRO A 183 2.76 53.68 62.90
CA PRO A 183 3.71 54.72 63.26
C PRO A 183 3.97 54.63 64.77
N ASN A 184 5.20 54.31 65.15
CA ASN A 184 5.65 54.39 66.53
C ASN A 184 5.76 55.86 66.96
N ASP A 185 4.67 56.40 67.48
CA ASP A 185 4.65 57.61 68.30
C ASP A 185 4.97 57.24 69.76
N GLY A 186 6.09 57.75 70.26
CA GLY A 186 6.47 57.74 71.67
C GLY A 186 7.90 57.25 71.89
N ASP A 187 8.79 57.93 72.60
CA ASP A 187 8.61 59.05 73.52
C ASP A 187 10.00 59.68 73.74
N SER A 188 10.01 60.99 74.03
CA SER A 188 11.21 61.66 74.50
C SER A 188 11.49 61.31 75.96
N ASP A 189 12.68 61.68 76.42
CA ASP A 189 13.10 61.77 77.83
C ASP A 189 13.70 60.51 78.47
N ARG A 190 15.04 60.37 78.34
CA ARG A 190 15.98 60.64 79.46
C ARG A 190 17.44 60.49 79.08
#